data_AF-A0A2E6L4C1-F1
#
_entry.id   AF-A0A2E6L4C1-F1
#
_cell.length_a   1.000
_cell.length_b   1.000
_cell.length_c   1.000
_cell.angle_alpha   90.00
_cell.angle_beta   90.00
_cell.angle_gamma   90.00
#
_symmetry.space_group_name_H-M   'P 1'
#
loop_
_entity.id
_entity.type
_entity.pdbx_description
1 polymer ?
#
loop_
_entity_poly.entity_id
_entity_poly.type
_entity_poly.pdbx_seq_one_letter_code
_entity_poly.pdbx_strand_id
1 'polypeptide(L)'
;MAEENPILQKRGERFTESEDHQDWTSECAHYGTPASEIKNFTTECLGFGGYMVFNPYPILVCDSCVEKNQKLLSKATQDQWNKFILDNFEGPPADALKPDKVPVLV
;
A
#
# COMPACT_ATOMS: atom_id res chain seq x y z
N MET A 1 21.70 -1.74 -6.60
CA MET A 1 21.06 -0.46 -6.92
C MET A 1 19.63 -0.79 -7.24
N ALA A 2 18.66 -0.21 -6.53
CA ALA A 2 17.25 -0.44 -6.87
C ALA A 2 17.03 0.11 -8.29
N GLU A 3 16.41 -0.67 -9.17
CA GLU A 3 15.97 -0.14 -10.48
C GLU A 3 15.05 1.05 -10.22
N GLU A 4 15.29 2.16 -10.92
CA GLU A 4 14.42 3.33 -10.86
C GLU A 4 13.00 2.91 -11.28
N ASN A 5 12.00 3.21 -10.46
CA ASN A 5 10.61 3.02 -10.85
C ASN A 5 10.15 4.29 -11.59
N PRO A 6 10.08 4.29 -12.94
CA PRO A 6 9.79 5.48 -13.72
C PRO A 6 8.40 6.05 -13.45
N ILE A 7 7.46 5.23 -12.94
CA ILE A 7 6.11 5.66 -12.60
C ILE A 7 6.16 6.49 -11.31
N LEU A 8 6.84 5.99 -10.28
CA LEU A 8 7.01 6.73 -9.02
C LEU A 8 7.76 8.05 -9.23
N GLN A 9 8.80 8.05 -10.07
CA GLN A 9 9.53 9.27 -10.39
C GLN A 9 8.65 10.29 -11.10
N LYS A 10 7.99 9.91 -12.21
CA LYS A 10 7.10 10.81 -12.96
C LYS A 10 5.97 11.36 -12.10
N ARG A 11 5.45 10.53 -11.20
CA ARG A 11 4.43 10.92 -10.24
C ARG A 11 4.96 11.95 -9.24
N GLY A 12 6.15 11.74 -8.69
CA GLY A 12 6.82 12.70 -7.81
C GLY A 12 7.06 14.05 -8.50
N GLU A 13 7.49 14.03 -9.77
CA GLU A 13 7.65 15.23 -10.60
C GLU A 13 6.31 15.94 -10.85
N ARG A 14 5.24 15.18 -11.16
CA ARG A 14 3.90 15.74 -11.45
C ARG A 14 3.26 16.41 -10.24
N PHE A 15 3.51 15.89 -9.04
CA PHE A 15 2.85 16.35 -7.82
C PHE A 15 3.78 17.11 -6.86
N THR A 16 4.99 17.46 -7.29
CA THR A 16 6.03 18.04 -6.41
C THR A 16 5.59 19.29 -5.65
N GLU A 17 4.66 20.09 -6.18
CA GLU A 17 4.12 21.30 -5.54
C GLU A 17 2.72 21.10 -4.93
N SER A 18 2.16 19.88 -5.02
CA SER A 18 0.83 19.59 -4.47
C SER A 18 0.91 19.17 -3.01
N GLU A 19 0.18 19.87 -2.16
CA GLU A 19 -0.09 19.49 -0.76
C GLU A 19 -1.50 18.89 -0.60
N ASP A 20 -2.17 18.53 -1.71
CA ASP A 20 -3.46 17.85 -1.68
C ASP A 20 -3.27 16.33 -1.77
N HIS A 21 -3.58 15.63 -0.68
CA HIS A 21 -3.59 14.16 -0.64
C HIS A 21 -4.45 13.49 -1.74
N GLN A 22 -5.46 14.16 -2.29
CA GLN A 22 -6.29 13.61 -3.36
C GLN A 22 -5.52 13.50 -4.67
N ASP A 23 -4.64 14.46 -4.97
CA ASP A 23 -3.76 14.39 -6.12
C ASP A 23 -2.85 13.16 -6.02
N TRP A 24 -2.21 13.01 -4.87
CA TRP A 24 -1.29 11.91 -4.58
C TRP A 24 -1.98 10.54 -4.52
N THR A 25 -3.28 10.47 -4.21
CA THR A 25 -4.04 9.20 -4.18
C THR A 25 -4.94 8.99 -5.39
N SER A 26 -4.83 9.85 -6.42
CA SER A 26 -5.66 9.77 -7.64
C SER A 26 -5.38 8.56 -8.53
N GLU A 27 -4.23 7.90 -8.35
CA GLU A 27 -3.82 6.73 -9.13
C GLU A 27 -2.93 5.77 -8.32
N CYS A 28 -2.86 4.51 -8.77
CA CYS A 28 -1.94 3.52 -8.21
C CYS A 28 -0.48 3.95 -8.40
N ALA A 29 0.29 4.01 -7.32
CA ALA A 29 1.68 4.45 -7.31
C ALA A 29 2.62 3.56 -8.16
N HIS A 30 2.23 2.31 -8.44
CA HIS A 30 3.05 1.37 -9.20
C HIS A 30 2.60 1.17 -10.65
N TYR A 31 1.32 1.31 -10.96
CA TYR A 31 0.79 1.09 -12.32
C TYR A 31 0.23 2.35 -12.99
N GLY A 32 0.00 3.43 -12.24
CA GLY A 32 -0.63 4.65 -12.74
C GLY A 32 -2.12 4.49 -13.08
N THR A 33 -2.75 3.36 -12.72
CA THR A 33 -4.19 3.15 -12.94
C THR A 33 -5.00 4.14 -12.11
N PRO A 34 -5.97 4.87 -12.69
CA PRO A 34 -6.81 5.81 -11.94
C PRO A 34 -7.56 5.13 -10.80
N ALA A 35 -7.69 5.82 -9.66
CA ALA A 35 -8.40 5.32 -8.49
C ALA A 35 -9.86 4.94 -8.80
N SER A 36 -10.51 5.67 -9.71
CA SER A 36 -11.88 5.40 -10.18
C SER A 36 -12.04 4.06 -10.91
N GLU A 37 -10.94 3.47 -11.39
CA GLU A 37 -10.94 2.19 -12.12
C GLU A 37 -10.49 1.01 -11.22
N ILE A 38 -10.10 1.28 -9.97
CA ILE A 38 -9.57 0.28 -9.05
C ILE A 38 -10.67 -0.16 -8.07
N LYS A 39 -11.02 -1.45 -8.11
CA LYS A 39 -12.03 -2.03 -7.21
C LYS A 39 -11.61 -2.03 -5.73
N ASN A 40 -10.38 -2.49 -5.47
CA ASN A 40 -9.81 -2.62 -4.13
C ASN A 40 -8.41 -2.01 -4.12
N PHE A 41 -8.13 -1.18 -3.12
CA PHE A 41 -6.82 -0.57 -2.93
C PHE A 41 -6.55 -0.28 -1.46
N THR A 42 -5.27 -0.16 -1.12
CA THR A 42 -4.80 0.36 0.15
C THR A 42 -4.28 1.78 -0.08
N THR A 43 -4.48 2.66 0.90
CA THR A 43 -3.82 3.97 0.93
C THR A 43 -2.88 4.04 2.12
N GLU A 44 -1.74 4.68 1.92
CA GLU A 44 -0.72 4.84 2.96
C GLU A 44 -0.28 6.30 3.00
N CYS A 45 -0.08 6.81 4.21
CA CYS A 45 0.40 8.17 4.42
C CYS A 45 1.37 8.18 5.61
N LEU A 46 2.31 9.12 5.58
CA LEU A 46 3.18 9.40 6.72
C LEU A 46 2.88 10.79 7.23
N GLY A 47 2.72 10.92 8.54
CA GLY A 47 2.51 12.20 9.21
C GLY A 47 3.42 12.34 10.42
N PHE A 48 3.85 13.56 10.69
CA PHE A 48 4.69 13.92 11.83
C PHE A 48 4.03 15.09 12.56
N GLY A 49 3.47 14.84 13.75
CA GLY A 49 2.75 15.85 14.50
C GLY A 49 1.57 16.41 13.71
N GLY A 50 1.66 17.69 13.31
CA GLY A 50 0.60 18.40 12.61
C GLY A 50 0.71 18.44 11.08
N TYR A 51 1.69 17.76 10.46
CA TYR A 51 1.88 17.79 9.00
C TYR A 51 1.96 16.40 8.38
N MET A 52 1.56 16.32 7.11
CA MET A 52 1.69 15.12 6.25
C MET A 52 2.94 15.23 5.39
N VAL A 53 3.61 14.11 5.16
CA VAL A 53 4.73 14.01 4.22
C VAL A 53 4.18 13.84 2.82
N PHE A 54 4.60 14.76 1.94
CA PHE A 54 4.39 14.65 0.51
C PHE A 54 5.68 14.17 -0.19
N ASN A 55 5.53 13.36 -1.25
CA ASN A 55 6.61 12.72 -2.02
C ASN A 55 7.48 11.70 -1.24
N PRO A 56 7.31 10.38 -1.44
CA PRO A 56 6.38 9.72 -2.37
C PRO A 56 4.95 9.59 -1.83
N TYR A 57 4.75 9.87 -0.54
CA TYR A 57 3.48 9.75 0.16
C TYR A 57 2.57 10.97 -0.08
N PRO A 58 1.27 10.87 0.24
CA PRO A 58 0.53 9.63 0.43
C PRO A 58 0.48 8.80 -0.86
N ILE A 59 0.33 7.47 -0.75
CA ILE A 59 0.22 6.57 -1.90
C ILE A 59 -1.09 5.81 -1.90
N LEU A 60 -1.54 5.43 -3.10
CA LEU A 60 -2.56 4.42 -3.32
C LEU A 60 -1.91 3.23 -4.00
N VAL A 61 -2.14 2.02 -3.49
CA VAL A 61 -1.62 0.77 -4.05
C VAL A 61 -2.79 -0.16 -4.34
N CYS A 62 -2.95 -0.56 -5.61
CA CYS A 62 -4.02 -1.48 -5.97
C CYS A 62 -3.74 -2.90 -5.46
N ASP A 63 -4.79 -3.68 -5.23
CA ASP A 63 -4.73 -5.03 -4.69
C ASP A 63 -3.76 -5.94 -5.47
N SER A 64 -3.75 -5.82 -6.81
CA SER A 64 -2.85 -6.62 -7.66
C SER A 64 -1.36 -6.29 -7.46
N CYS A 65 -1.02 -5.06 -7.09
CA CYS A 65 0.34 -4.68 -6.71
C CYS A 65 0.68 -5.25 -5.33
N VAL A 66 -0.24 -5.15 -4.37
CA VAL A 66 -0.09 -5.75 -3.03
C VAL A 66 0.17 -7.25 -3.16
N GLU A 67 -0.66 -7.98 -3.92
CA GLU A 67 -0.48 -9.41 -4.17
C GLU A 67 0.86 -9.76 -4.80
N LYS A 68 1.34 -8.96 -5.76
CA LYS A 68 2.67 -9.17 -6.36
C LYS A 68 3.77 -9.01 -5.32
N ASN A 69 3.69 -7.97 -4.48
CA ASN A 69 4.65 -7.77 -3.38
C ASN A 69 4.60 -8.94 -2.39
N GLN A 70 3.40 -9.42 -2.02
CA GLN A 70 3.26 -10.59 -1.15
C GLN A 70 3.89 -11.86 -1.74
N LYS A 71 3.81 -12.06 -3.06
CA LYS A 71 4.42 -13.21 -3.75
C LYS A 71 5.95 -13.18 -3.75
N LEU A 72 6.59 -12.02 -3.51
CA LEU A 72 8.04 -11.90 -3.37
C LEU A 72 8.54 -12.33 -1.98
N LEU A 73 7.66 -12.33 -0.97
CA LEU A 73 8.00 -12.75 0.37
C LEU A 73 8.14 -14.28 0.43
N SER A 74 9.16 -14.74 1.16
CA SER A 74 9.33 -16.17 1.40
C SER A 74 8.12 -16.74 2.15
N LYS A 75 7.82 -18.02 1.94
CA LYS A 75 6.79 -18.73 2.70
C LYS A 75 7.01 -18.62 4.21
N ALA A 76 8.27 -18.73 4.67
CA ALA A 76 8.60 -18.63 6.09
C ALA A 76 8.25 -17.25 6.67
N THR A 77 8.50 -16.17 5.93
CA THR A 77 8.13 -14.80 6.33
C THR A 77 6.62 -14.62 6.42
N GLN A 78 5.89 -15.09 5.41
CA GLN A 78 4.41 -15.05 5.40
C GLN A 78 3.83 -15.83 6.59
N ASP A 79 4.36 -17.03 6.86
CA ASP A 79 3.88 -17.90 7.93
C ASP A 79 4.16 -17.27 9.32
N GLN A 80 5.33 -16.64 9.51
CA GLN A 80 5.65 -15.91 10.75
C GLN A 80 4.74 -14.70 10.96
N TRP A 81 4.45 -13.93 9.91
CA TRP A 81 3.53 -12.79 9.99
C TRP A 81 2.12 -13.23 10.35
N ASN A 82 1.58 -14.24 9.66
CA ASN A 82 0.26 -14.79 9.95
C ASN A 82 0.18 -15.28 11.41
N LYS A 83 1.21 -15.99 11.89
CA LYS A 83 1.26 -16.44 13.29
C LYS A 83 1.25 -15.26 14.26
N PHE A 84 2.05 -14.23 14.01
CA PHE A 84 2.07 -13.03 14.86
C PHE A 84 0.69 -12.37 14.92
N ILE A 85 0.01 -12.20 13.78
CA ILE A 85 -1.31 -11.58 13.75
C ILE A 85 -2.34 -12.43 14.52
N LEU A 86 -2.40 -13.74 14.23
CA LEU A 86 -3.36 -14.64 14.84
C LEU A 86 -3.15 -14.83 16.35
N ASP A 87 -1.90 -14.79 16.82
CA ASP A 87 -1.58 -14.99 18.23
C ASP A 87 -1.80 -13.72 19.08
N ASN A 88 -1.80 -12.53 18.47
CA ASN A 88 -1.77 -11.25 19.22
C ASN A 88 -2.97 -10.33 18.95
N PHE A 89 -3.70 -10.51 17.85
CA PHE A 89 -4.80 -9.64 17.48
C PHE A 89 -6.08 -10.46 17.36
N GLU A 90 -7.10 -10.06 18.10
CA GLU A 90 -8.44 -10.57 17.92
C GLU A 90 -8.91 -10.13 16.52
N GLY A 91 -9.00 -11.09 15.60
CA GLY A 91 -9.55 -10.83 14.29
C GLY A 91 -10.95 -10.23 14.41
N PRO A 92 -11.42 -9.47 13.39
CA PRO A 92 -12.82 -9.09 13.32
C PRO A 92 -13.71 -10.33 13.52
N PRO A 93 -14.91 -10.19 14.13
CA PRO A 93 -15.75 -11.31 14.54
C PRO A 93 -15.76 -12.42 13.48
N ALA A 94 -15.41 -13.65 13.88
CA ALA A 94 -14.93 -14.75 13.04
C ALA A 94 -15.81 -15.13 11.82
N ASP A 95 -17.01 -14.55 11.73
CA ASP A 95 -17.99 -14.75 10.67
C ASP A 95 -17.88 -13.69 9.55
N ALA A 96 -17.21 -12.56 9.80
CA ALA A 96 -17.15 -11.42 8.89
C ALA A 96 -15.99 -11.47 7.90
N LEU A 97 -14.85 -12.05 8.28
CA LEU A 97 -13.66 -12.11 7.45
C LEU A 97 -12.91 -13.42 7.71
N LYS A 98 -12.80 -14.27 6.68
CA LYS A 98 -11.80 -15.34 6.62
C LYS A 98 -10.66 -14.88 5.72
N PRO A 99 -9.72 -14.04 6.19
CA PRO A 99 -8.54 -13.81 5.40
C PRO A 99 -7.72 -15.10 5.44
N ASP A 100 -7.68 -15.85 4.33
CA ASP A 100 -6.78 -17.00 4.21
C ASP A 100 -5.30 -16.58 4.39
N LYS A 101 -4.99 -15.28 4.21
CA LYS A 101 -3.71 -14.62 4.48
C LYS A 101 -3.90 -13.14 4.84
N VAL A 102 -3.14 -12.64 5.82
CA VAL A 102 -3.09 -11.21 6.13
C VAL A 102 -1.91 -10.61 5.34
N PRO A 103 -2.13 -9.66 4.41
CA PRO A 103 -1.03 -9.07 3.66
C PRO A 103 -0.08 -8.34 4.63
N VAL A 104 1.22 -8.52 4.43
CA VAL A 104 2.23 -7.66 5.05
C VAL A 104 2.10 -6.31 4.36
N LEU A 105 1.53 -5.32 5.04
CA LEU A 105 1.51 -3.94 4.54
C LEU A 105 2.97 -3.46 4.47
N VAL A 106 3.38 -2.95 3.32
CA VAL A 106 4.72 -2.38 3.08
C VAL A 106 4.56 -0.97 2.59
#